data_AF-A0A3C1S2U1-F1
#
_entry.id   AF-A0A3C1S2U1-F1
#
_cell.length_a   1.000
_cell.length_b   1.000
_cell.length_c   1.000
_cell.angle_alpha   90.00
_cell.angle_beta   90.00
_cell.angle_gamma   90.00
#
_symmetry.space_group_name_H-M   'P 1'
#
loop_
_entity.id
_entity.type
_entity.pdbx_description
1 polymer ?
#
loop_
_entity_poly.entity_id
_entity_poly.type
_entity_poly.pdbx_seq_one_letter_code
_entity_poly.pdbx_strand_id
1 'polypeptide(L)'
;MSKTVPIFKNSNSRLNLNNYRPVSIINCFSKLFEKIVSKNLLGFLIRNDFFYKHQFGFLSNRSTSHALLEIINYVSSAWNNGKLALGVLLDVE
;
A
#
# COMPACT_ATOMS: atom_id res chain seq x y z
N MET A 1 0.00 23.59 -12.30
CA MET A 1 0.16 22.62 -13.40
C MET A 1 1.08 21.50 -12.90
N SER A 2 0.67 20.24 -13.01
CA SER A 2 1.50 19.09 -12.70
C SER A 2 2.24 18.64 -13.96
N LYS A 3 3.46 18.10 -13.81
CA LYS A 3 4.24 17.52 -14.90
C LYS A 3 4.22 15.99 -14.77
N THR A 4 3.67 15.29 -15.74
CA THR A 4 3.70 13.82 -15.76
C THR A 4 5.02 13.34 -16.37
N VAL A 5 5.73 12.48 -15.65
CA VAL A 5 6.99 11.88 -16.08
C VAL A 5 6.87 10.36 -16.03
N PRO A 6 7.10 9.63 -17.13
CA PRO A 6 7.10 8.17 -17.10
C PRO A 6 8.36 7.64 -16.42
N ILE A 7 8.18 6.78 -15.42
CA ILE A 7 9.28 6.12 -14.70
C ILE A 7 9.27 4.63 -15.04
N PHE A 8 10.41 4.11 -15.47
CA PHE A 8 10.58 2.69 -15.79
C PHE A 8 10.58 1.85 -14.49
N LYS A 9 9.65 0.88 -14.38
CA LYS A 9 9.42 0.08 -13.15
C LYS A 9 10.33 -1.15 -13.01
N ASN A 10 10.94 -1.62 -14.11
CA ASN A 10 11.89 -2.74 -14.22
C ASN A 10 11.34 -4.12 -14.66
N SER A 11 12.27 -4.91 -15.23
CA SER A 11 12.32 -6.34 -15.68
C SER A 11 12.34 -6.65 -17.18
N ASN A 12 11.64 -5.91 -18.04
CA ASN A 12 11.51 -6.24 -19.47
C ASN A 12 12.10 -5.15 -20.38
N SER A 13 11.93 -5.27 -21.70
CA SER A 13 12.47 -4.31 -22.67
C SER A 13 11.99 -2.88 -22.44
N ARG A 14 12.89 -1.90 -22.53
CA ARG A 14 12.58 -0.46 -22.52
C ARG A 14 11.77 0.00 -23.73
N LEU A 15 11.66 -0.85 -24.76
CA LEU A 15 10.84 -0.59 -25.94
C LEU A 15 9.35 -0.84 -25.70
N ASN A 16 8.99 -1.57 -24.63
CA ASN A 16 7.60 -1.81 -24.28
C ASN A 16 7.08 -0.69 -23.35
N LEU A 17 6.11 0.06 -23.86
CA LEU A 17 5.47 1.19 -23.15
C LEU A 17 4.80 0.77 -21.84
N ASN A 18 4.32 -0.47 -21.73
CA ASN A 18 3.65 -0.97 -20.51
C ASN A 18 4.59 -1.07 -19.30
N ASN A 19 5.92 -1.01 -19.51
CA ASN A 19 6.89 -1.04 -18.43
C ASN A 19 7.13 0.32 -17.75
N TYR A 20 6.46 1.36 -18.24
CA TYR A 20 6.55 2.71 -17.70
C TYR A 20 5.33 3.03 -16.85
N ARG A 21 5.57 3.54 -15.65
CA ARG A 21 4.54 4.06 -14.76
C ARG A 21 4.54 5.59 -14.84
N PRO A 22 3.43 6.23 -15.25
CA PRO A 22 3.35 7.68 -15.22
C PRO A 22 3.33 8.17 -13.76
N VAL A 23 4.21 9.11 -13.42
CA VAL A 23 4.23 9.78 -12.12
C VAL A 23 4.00 11.27 -12.31
N SER A 24 3.00 11.81 -11.62
CA SER A 24 2.67 13.23 -11.64
C SER A 24 3.52 13.98 -10.60
N ILE A 25 4.45 14.80 -11.08
CA ILE A 25 5.22 15.72 -10.26
C ILE A 25 4.38 16.99 -10.09
N ILE A 26 3.90 17.20 -8.87
CA ILE A 26 3.13 18.39 -8.50
C ILE A 26 4.05 19.48 -7.95
N ASN A 27 3.62 20.74 -8.08
CA ASN A 27 4.40 21.86 -7.55
C ASN A 27 4.40 21.88 -6.01
N CYS A 28 5.30 22.67 -5.43
CA CYS A 28 5.48 22.73 -3.97
C CYS A 28 4.21 23.14 -3.22
N PHE A 29 3.44 24.10 -3.75
CA PHE A 29 2.18 24.53 -3.15
C PHE A 29 1.16 23.38 -3.10
N SER A 30 0.93 22.70 -4.23
CA SER A 30 0.05 21.53 -4.30
C SER A 30 0.50 20.42 -3.35
N LYS A 31 1.81 20.17 -3.22
CA LYS A 31 2.33 19.15 -2.29
C LYS A 31 2.11 19.54 -0.83
N LEU A 32 2.21 20.82 -0.50
CA LEU A 32 1.88 21.33 0.83
C LEU A 32 0.39 21.11 1.14
N PHE A 33 -0.50 21.48 0.22
CA PHE A 33 -1.94 21.25 0.38
C PHE A 33 -2.27 19.76 0.53
N GLU A 34 -1.72 18.90 -0.33
CA GLU A 34 -1.89 17.44 -0.24
C GLU A 34 -1.50 16.91 1.15
N LYS A 35 -0.36 17.37 1.69
CA LYS A 35 0.10 16.96 3.03
C LYS A 35 -0.85 17.41 4.13
N ILE A 36 -1.35 18.64 4.07
CA ILE A 36 -2.29 19.18 5.07
C ILE A 36 -3.61 18.39 5.03
N VAL A 37 -4.18 18.22 3.84
CA VAL A 37 -5.44 17.49 3.64
C VAL A 37 -5.30 16.03 4.07
N SER A 38 -4.23 15.36 3.62
CA SER A 38 -3.95 13.96 3.98
C SER A 38 -3.85 13.77 5.50
N LYS A 39 -3.14 14.66 6.19
CA LYS A 39 -3.00 14.60 7.67
C LYS A 39 -4.36 14.75 8.36
N ASN A 40 -5.18 15.72 7.95
CA ASN A 40 -6.46 15.98 8.57
C ASN A 40 -7.47 14.85 8.31
N LEU A 41 -7.52 14.35 7.06
CA LEU A 41 -8.39 13.26 6.66
C LEU A 41 -8.03 11.96 7.37
N LEU A 42 -6.75 11.57 7.35
CA LEU A 42 -6.28 10.37 8.07
C LEU A 42 -6.56 10.49 9.57
N GLY A 43 -6.32 11.65 10.17
CA GLY A 43 -6.63 11.89 11.58
C GLY A 43 -8.11 11.71 11.89
N PHE A 44 -9.01 12.16 11.00
CA PHE A 44 -10.45 11.93 11.14
C PHE A 44 -10.80 10.45 11.00
N LEU A 45 -10.32 9.77 9.97
CA LEU A 45 -10.64 8.35 9.71
C LEU A 45 -10.15 7.43 10.83
N ILE A 46 -8.95 7.70 11.38
CA ILE A 46 -8.40 6.93 12.52
C ILE A 46 -9.25 7.14 13.78
N ARG A 47 -9.66 8.37 14.09
CA ARG A 47 -10.48 8.66 15.29
C ARG A 47 -11.89 8.04 15.23
N ASN A 48 -12.36 7.68 14.05
CA ASN A 48 -13.67 7.07 13.84
C ASN A 48 -13.57 5.55 13.54
N ASP A 49 -12.43 4.91 13.82
CA ASP A 49 -12.21 3.48 13.61
C ASP A 49 -12.57 2.99 12.20
N PHE A 50 -12.33 3.82 11.18
CA PHE A 50 -12.74 3.53 9.80
C PHE A 50 -11.95 2.38 9.16
N PHE A 51 -10.68 2.21 9.53
CA PHE A 51 -9.78 1.26 8.88
C PHE A 51 -9.94 -0.17 9.38
N TYR A 52 -9.86 -1.13 8.46
CA TYR A 52 -9.86 -2.53 8.82
C TYR A 52 -8.63 -2.92 9.65
N LYS A 53 -8.84 -3.80 10.65
CA LYS A 53 -7.80 -4.20 11.61
C LYS A 53 -6.54 -4.83 10.99
N HIS A 54 -6.62 -5.45 9.81
CA HIS A 54 -5.47 -6.02 9.09
C HIS A 54 -5.08 -5.21 7.85
N GLN A 55 -5.45 -3.92 7.79
CA GLN A 55 -4.90 -3.00 6.79
C GLN A 55 -3.53 -2.51 7.24
N PHE A 56 -2.48 -2.83 6.50
CA PHE A 56 -1.10 -2.49 6.87
C PHE A 56 -0.45 -1.43 5.96
N GLY A 57 -1.01 -1.21 4.77
CA GLY A 57 -0.51 -0.22 3.82
C GLY A 57 -0.94 1.19 4.18
N PHE A 58 -0.04 2.16 4.01
CA PHE A 58 -0.29 3.60 4.09
C PHE A 58 -0.85 4.13 5.43
N LEU A 59 -0.76 3.35 6.50
CA LEU A 59 -1.17 3.74 7.84
C LEU A 59 0.04 3.93 8.76
N SER A 60 -0.04 4.93 9.65
CA SER A 60 1.00 5.17 10.65
C SER A 60 1.16 3.96 11.58
N ASN A 61 2.40 3.69 12.00
CA ASN A 61 2.75 2.61 12.93
C ASN A 61 2.41 1.20 12.41
N ARG A 62 2.21 1.04 11.09
CA ARG A 62 2.02 -0.26 10.44
C ARG A 62 3.02 -0.40 9.30
N SER A 63 3.54 -1.62 9.12
CA SER A 63 4.52 -1.91 8.08
C SER A 63 4.20 -3.22 7.38
N THR A 64 4.86 -3.45 6.24
CA THR A 64 4.77 -4.72 5.50
C THR A 64 5.23 -5.91 6.34
N SER A 65 6.18 -5.72 7.27
CA SER A 65 6.62 -6.75 8.21
C SER A 65 5.50 -7.20 9.14
N HIS A 66 4.64 -6.29 9.60
CA HIS A 66 3.48 -6.64 10.43
C HIS A 66 2.48 -7.50 9.65
N ALA A 67 2.24 -7.18 8.37
CA ALA A 67 1.39 -7.99 7.50
C ALA A 67 1.92 -9.41 7.33
N LEU A 68 3.23 -9.54 7.12
CA LEU A 68 3.89 -10.84 6.98
C LEU A 68 3.81 -11.64 8.29
N LEU A 69 4.08 -11.00 9.42
CA LEU A 69 4.00 -11.63 10.74
C LEU A 69 2.60 -12.19 11.01
N GLU A 70 1.55 -11.45 10.64
CA GLU A 70 0.16 -11.89 10.80
C GLU A 70 -0.12 -13.18 10.03
N ILE A 71 0.35 -13.27 8.78
CA ILE A 71 0.20 -14.46 7.93
C ILE A 71 0.98 -15.64 8.51
N ILE A 72 2.23 -15.41 8.93
CA ILE A 72 3.07 -16.45 9.54
C ILE A 72 2.41 -17.00 10.81
N ASN A 73 1.90 -16.12 11.67
CA ASN A 73 1.19 -16.51 12.89
C ASN A 73 -0.05 -17.33 12.57
N TYR A 74 -0.84 -16.92 11.57
CA TYR A 74 -2.01 -17.68 11.12
C TYR A 74 -1.62 -19.09 10.67
N VAL A 75 -0.64 -19.22 9.78
CA VAL A 75 -0.19 -20.51 9.25
C VAL A 75 0.38 -21.40 10.36
N SER A 76 1.24 -20.85 11.22
CA SER A 76 1.82 -21.56 12.37
C SER A 76 0.75 -22.06 13.34
N SER A 77 -0.27 -21.22 13.63
CA SER A 77 -1.38 -21.61 14.49
C SER A 77 -2.25 -22.72 13.88
N ALA A 78 -2.48 -22.69 12.56
CA ALA A 78 -3.21 -23.75 11.88
C ALA A 78 -2.43 -25.07 11.93
N TRP A 79 -1.12 -25.02 11.66
CA TRP A 79 -0.22 -26.17 11.72
C TRP A 79 -0.22 -26.82 13.10
N ASN A 80 -0.03 -26.03 14.16
CA ASN A 80 0.00 -26.53 15.55
C ASN A 80 -1.32 -27.18 15.99
N ASN A 81 -2.44 -26.76 15.39
CA ASN A 81 -3.76 -27.31 15.68
C ASN A 81 -4.16 -28.45 14.73
N GLY A 82 -3.25 -28.94 13.89
CA GLY A 82 -3.56 -29.97 12.89
C GLY A 82 -4.56 -29.54 11.82
N LYS A 83 -4.71 -28.22 11.59
CA LYS A 83 -5.62 -27.65 10.60
C LYS A 83 -4.87 -27.27 9.33
N LEU A 84 -5.59 -27.28 8.21
CA LEU A 84 -5.09 -26.77 6.93
C LEU A 84 -5.22 -25.24 6.89
N ALA A 85 -4.20 -24.56 6.38
CA ALA A 85 -4.23 -23.13 6.07
C ALA A 85 -4.37 -22.93 4.56
N LEU A 86 -5.32 -22.10 4.14
CA LEU A 86 -5.53 -21.72 2.74
C LEU A 86 -5.34 -20.21 2.58
N GLY A 87 -4.53 -19.82 1.59
CA GLY A 87 -4.33 -18.42 1.23
C GLY A 87 -4.91 -18.12 -0.15
N VAL A 88 -5.70 -17.05 -0.25
CA VAL A 88 -6.18 -16.50 -1.53
C VAL A 88 -5.42 -15.20 -1.78
N LEU A 89 -4.62 -15.16 -2.84
CA LEU A 89 -3.86 -13.98 -3.24
C LEU A 89 -4.66 -13.23 -4.30
N LEU A 90 -5.05 -12.00 -3.97
CA LEU A 90 -5.79 -11.11 -4.87
C LEU A 90 -4.87 -9.95 -5.22
N ASP A 91 -4.81 -9.62 -6.52
CA ASP A 91 -4.16 -8.42 -7.01
C ASP A 91 -5.19 -7.54 -7.73
N VAL A 92 -5.05 -6.24 -7.57
CA VAL A 92 -5.91 -5.25 -8.22
C VAL A 92 -4.99 -4.36 -9.06
N GLU A 93 -5.16 -4.42 -10.38
CA GLU A 93 -4.45 -3.57 -11.34
C GLU A 93 -5.04 -2.15 -11.40
#